data_AF-A0A7W6SZ15-F1
#
_entry.id   AF-A0A7W6SZ15-F1
#
_cell.length_a   1.000
_cell.length_b   1.000
_cell.length_c   1.000
_cell.angle_alpha   90.00
_cell.angle_beta   90.00
_cell.angle_gamma   90.00
#
_symmetry.space_group_name_H-M   'P 1'
#
loop_
_entity.id
_entity.type
_entity.pdbx_description
1 polymer ?
#
loop_
_entity_poly.entity_id
_entity_poly.type
_entity_poly.pdbx_seq_one_letter_code
_entity_poly.pdbx_strand_id
1 'polypeptide(L)'
;MAPPFRRGDMVWSYFPFAETPDIPARTRHAAIIIGAFSAIDASKMLGHQAPAYGAAVAVYTSSQVRKFGDSLPIGIIQVPLDRARQNKNSSAFFIDTRVRAYLPIHKGYFPDLDTPDHGLIASIDPGLFRRVMEEFARVNERAREQIVTVGPLRPR
;
A
#
# COMPACT_ATOMS: atom_id res chain seq x y z
N MET A 1 18.02 6.55 10.69
CA MET A 1 17.99 5.34 9.84
C MET A 1 17.01 5.57 8.71
N ALA A 2 17.36 5.22 7.47
CA ALA A 2 16.43 5.28 6.35
C ALA A 2 15.37 4.18 6.48
N PRO A 3 14.12 4.40 6.03
CA PRO A 3 13.12 3.34 6.00
C PRO A 3 13.56 2.22 5.04
N PRO A 4 13.22 0.95 5.32
CA PRO A 4 13.59 -0.19 4.48
C PRO A 4 12.86 -0.22 3.13
N PHE A 5 11.74 0.51 3.01
CA PHE A 5 10.93 0.56 1.81
C PHE A 5 11.09 1.88 1.07
N ARG A 6 10.92 1.82 -0.25
CA ARG A 6 10.90 2.97 -1.15
C ARG A 6 9.51 3.13 -1.76
N ARG A 7 9.22 4.35 -2.22
CA ARG A 7 8.01 4.62 -3.01
C ARG A 7 8.05 3.80 -4.29
N GLY A 8 6.96 3.10 -4.59
CA GLY A 8 6.84 2.18 -5.72
C GLY A 8 7.21 0.73 -5.39
N ASP A 9 7.69 0.43 -4.18
CA ASP A 9 7.89 -0.96 -3.78
C ASP A 9 6.54 -1.64 -3.56
N MET A 10 6.41 -2.85 -4.10
CA MET A 10 5.34 -3.79 -3.81
C MET A 10 5.88 -4.80 -2.80
N VAL A 11 5.26 -4.88 -1.63
CA VAL A 11 5.77 -5.66 -0.48
C VAL A 11 4.69 -6.55 0.10
N TRP A 12 5.10 -7.66 0.70
CA TRP A 12 4.21 -8.48 1.53
C TRP A 12 3.88 -7.78 2.85
N SER A 13 2.59 -7.74 3.19
CA SER A 13 2.10 -7.12 4.41
C SER A 13 0.89 -7.85 4.97
N TYR A 14 0.60 -7.64 6.25
CA TYR A 14 -0.68 -7.95 6.88
C TYR A 14 -1.59 -6.73 6.81
N PHE A 15 -1.96 -6.35 5.58
CA PHE A 15 -2.74 -5.14 5.27
C PHE A 15 -4.11 -5.15 5.98
N PRO A 16 -4.44 -4.17 6.85
CA PRO A 16 -5.71 -4.13 7.58
C PRO A 16 -6.93 -3.92 6.68
N PHE A 17 -8.11 -4.29 7.17
CA PHE A 17 -9.38 -4.09 6.46
C PHE A 17 -10.33 -3.17 7.24
N ALA A 18 -11.37 -2.68 6.57
CA ALA A 18 -12.29 -1.67 7.14
C ALA A 18 -13.00 -2.16 8.41
N GLU A 19 -13.25 -3.47 8.52
CA GLU A 19 -13.91 -4.11 9.65
C GLU A 19 -13.04 -4.09 10.91
N THR A 20 -11.71 -4.16 10.74
CA THR A 20 -10.73 -4.12 11.82
C THR A 20 -9.55 -3.22 11.41
N PRO A 21 -9.75 -1.90 11.32
CA PRO A 21 -8.84 -0.99 10.61
C PRO A 21 -7.49 -0.84 11.30
N ASP A 22 -7.43 -1.05 12.62
CA ASP A 22 -6.20 -0.99 13.40
C ASP A 22 -5.43 -2.30 13.46
N ILE A 23 -6.07 -3.43 13.12
CA ILE A 23 -5.54 -4.76 13.39
C ILE A 23 -4.94 -5.32 12.10
N PRO A 24 -3.69 -5.84 12.13
CA PRO A 24 -3.12 -6.52 10.97
C PRO A 24 -4.02 -7.68 10.52
N ALA A 25 -4.19 -7.84 9.20
CA ALA A 25 -4.93 -8.97 8.68
C ALA A 25 -4.24 -10.30 9.01
N ARG A 26 -5.03 -11.37 9.09
CA ARG A 26 -4.50 -12.74 9.31
C ARG A 26 -3.78 -13.30 8.09
N THR A 27 -4.10 -12.79 6.91
CA THR A 27 -3.56 -13.22 5.62
C THR A 27 -2.61 -12.18 5.06
N ARG A 28 -1.57 -12.65 4.37
CA ARG A 28 -0.63 -11.77 3.67
C ARG A 28 -1.29 -11.19 2.42
N HIS A 29 -1.09 -9.91 2.20
CA HIS A 29 -1.50 -9.18 1.02
C HIS A 29 -0.31 -8.41 0.47
N ALA A 30 -0.21 -8.36 -0.85
CA ALA A 30 0.71 -7.44 -1.49
C ALA A 30 0.15 -6.01 -1.39
N ALA A 31 1.01 -5.06 -1.07
CA ALA A 31 0.64 -3.65 -1.00
C ALA A 31 1.70 -2.81 -1.69
N ILE A 32 1.28 -1.70 -2.30
CA ILE A 32 2.21 -0.77 -2.97
C ILE A 32 2.48 0.40 -2.03
N ILE A 33 3.75 0.63 -1.74
CA ILE A 33 4.23 1.74 -0.91
C ILE A 33 4.15 3.04 -1.72
N ILE A 34 3.31 3.96 -1.28
CA ILE A 34 3.18 5.30 -1.88
C ILE A 34 3.92 6.37 -1.07
N GLY A 35 4.25 6.09 0.20
CA GLY A 35 5.07 6.91 1.07
C GLY A 35 5.81 6.06 2.11
N ALA A 36 7.04 6.43 2.44
CA ALA A 36 7.83 5.81 3.50
C ALA A 36 8.59 6.90 4.24
N PHE A 37 8.55 6.83 5.57
CA PHE A 37 9.04 7.88 6.46
C PHE A 37 10.00 7.27 7.47
N SER A 38 11.11 7.95 7.74
CA SER A 38 12.03 7.55 8.81
C SER A 38 11.32 7.56 10.17
N ALA A 39 11.88 6.89 11.18
CA ALA A 39 11.34 6.95 12.54
C ALA A 39 11.25 8.38 13.08
N ILE A 40 12.19 9.26 12.72
CA ILE A 40 12.20 10.66 13.13
C ILE A 40 11.04 11.41 12.47
N ASP A 41 10.88 11.27 11.15
CA ASP A 41 9.84 11.98 10.41
C ASP A 41 8.44 11.47 10.80
N ALA A 42 8.29 10.16 10.93
CA ALA A 42 7.07 9.53 11.41
C ALA A 42 6.71 10.03 12.83
N SER A 43 7.68 10.10 13.74
CA SER A 43 7.40 10.57 15.11
C SER A 43 6.94 12.02 15.15
N LYS A 44 7.54 12.89 14.31
CA LYS A 44 7.11 14.28 14.17
C LYS A 44 5.68 14.40 13.63
N MET A 45 5.33 13.57 12.65
CA MET A 45 3.98 13.57 12.07
C MET A 45 2.93 13.02 13.04
N LEU A 46 3.28 12.03 13.86
CA LEU A 46 2.35 11.35 14.77
C LEU A 46 2.22 12.04 16.14
N GLY A 47 3.17 12.89 16.51
CA GLY A 47 3.21 13.52 17.84
C GLY A 47 3.60 12.57 18.98
N HIS A 48 4.04 11.36 18.65
CA HIS A 48 4.57 10.36 19.60
C HIS A 48 5.67 9.53 18.93
N GLN A 49 6.42 8.77 19.72
CA GLN A 49 7.49 7.93 19.17
C GLN A 49 6.93 6.89 18.20
N ALA A 50 7.44 6.89 16.97
CA ALA A 50 7.17 5.89 15.95
C ALA A 50 8.07 4.65 16.16
N PRO A 51 7.70 3.48 15.63
CA PRO A 51 8.55 2.29 15.67
C PRO A 51 9.91 2.51 15.01
N ALA A 52 10.90 1.69 15.38
CA ALA A 52 12.31 1.89 15.03
C ALA A 52 12.58 2.08 13.53
N TYR A 53 11.82 1.39 12.66
CA TYR A 53 11.97 1.48 11.21
C TYR A 53 11.11 2.59 10.56
N GLY A 54 10.26 3.27 11.33
CA GLY A 54 9.41 4.37 10.87
C GLY A 54 8.00 3.95 10.45
N ALA A 55 7.47 4.63 9.44
CA ALA A 55 6.09 4.45 8.98
C ALA A 55 6.02 4.36 7.45
N ALA A 56 5.00 3.65 6.96
CA ALA A 56 4.71 3.50 5.55
C ALA A 56 3.25 3.85 5.27
N VAL A 57 3.00 4.42 4.08
CA VAL A 57 1.67 4.59 3.52
C VAL A 57 1.59 3.68 2.30
N ALA A 58 0.62 2.76 2.31
CA ALA A 58 0.46 1.75 1.29
C ALA A 58 -0.96 1.73 0.73
N VAL A 59 -1.11 1.35 -0.55
CA VAL A 59 -2.41 1.10 -1.18
C VAL A 59 -2.63 -0.39 -1.39
N TYR A 60 -3.89 -0.80 -1.33
CA TYR A 60 -4.28 -2.20 -1.41
C TYR A 60 -4.12 -2.78 -2.82
N THR A 61 -3.73 -4.06 -2.90
CA THR A 61 -3.76 -4.82 -4.15
C THR A 61 -4.43 -6.19 -3.95
N SER A 62 -5.04 -6.73 -4.99
CA SER A 62 -5.58 -8.09 -4.97
C SER A 62 -5.70 -8.70 -6.36
N SER A 63 -5.49 -10.02 -6.43
CA SER A 63 -5.71 -10.85 -7.62
C SER A 63 -7.14 -11.37 -7.72
N GLN A 64 -7.98 -11.18 -6.70
CA GLN A 64 -9.40 -11.52 -6.76
C GLN A 64 -10.12 -10.52 -7.65
N VAL A 65 -10.19 -10.82 -8.95
CA VAL A 65 -10.81 -9.95 -9.96
C VAL A 65 -12.24 -9.62 -9.53
N ARG A 66 -12.46 -8.40 -9.05
CA ARG A 66 -13.81 -7.83 -9.03
C ARG A 66 -14.19 -7.59 -10.49
N LYS A 67 -15.35 -8.09 -10.91
CA LYS A 67 -15.96 -7.65 -12.18
C LYS A 67 -16.34 -6.19 -12.01
N PHE A 68 -15.45 -5.30 -12.39
CA PHE A 68 -15.79 -3.92 -12.65
C PHE A 68 -16.53 -3.93 -14.00
N GLY A 69 -17.67 -3.24 -14.11
CA GLY A 69 -18.43 -3.19 -15.36
C GLY A 69 -17.66 -2.51 -16.50
N ASP A 70 -18.36 -1.92 -17.44
CA ASP A 70 -17.72 -1.34 -18.63
C ASP A 70 -16.76 -0.18 -18.34
N SER A 71 -16.86 0.43 -17.15
CA SER A 71 -15.92 1.45 -16.67
C SER A 71 -15.34 1.10 -15.30
N LEU A 72 -14.04 1.34 -15.14
CA LEU A 72 -13.36 1.22 -13.85
C LEU A 72 -13.74 2.41 -12.96
N PRO A 73 -14.12 2.17 -11.68
CA PRO A 73 -14.29 3.25 -10.71
C PRO A 73 -13.00 4.07 -10.57
N ILE A 74 -13.14 5.36 -10.26
CA ILE A 74 -12.01 6.23 -9.90
C ILE A 74 -11.23 5.56 -8.75
N GLY A 75 -9.90 5.55 -8.85
CA GLY A 75 -9.04 4.91 -7.86
C GLY A 75 -8.77 3.43 -8.08
N ILE A 76 -9.41 2.80 -9.08
CA ILE A 76 -9.16 1.41 -9.45
C ILE A 76 -8.29 1.32 -10.69
N ILE A 77 -7.17 0.62 -10.54
CA ILE A 77 -6.26 0.32 -11.65
C ILE A 77 -6.25 -1.19 -11.84
N GLN A 78 -6.70 -1.65 -13.00
CA GLN A 78 -6.46 -3.03 -13.42
C GLN A 78 -5.05 -3.16 -14.00
N VAL A 79 -4.33 -4.18 -13.53
CA VAL A 79 -3.04 -4.59 -14.05
C VAL A 79 -3.22 -5.93 -14.77
N PRO A 80 -3.28 -5.93 -16.11
CA PRO A 80 -3.44 -7.16 -16.88
C PRO A 80 -2.19 -8.04 -16.72
N LEU A 81 -2.34 -9.34 -17.01
CA LEU A 81 -1.30 -10.35 -16.77
C LEU A 81 0.05 -9.98 -17.41
N ASP A 82 0.06 -9.46 -18.63
CA ASP A 82 1.30 -9.11 -19.32
C ASP A 82 2.07 -8.00 -18.61
N ARG A 83 1.35 -6.98 -18.09
CA ARG A 83 1.94 -5.93 -17.28
C ARG A 83 2.31 -6.42 -15.88
N ALA A 84 1.52 -7.33 -15.31
CA ALA A 84 1.82 -7.94 -14.01
C ALA A 84 3.14 -8.74 -14.06
N ARG A 85 3.38 -9.48 -15.13
CA ARG A 85 4.62 -10.26 -15.35
C ARG A 85 5.87 -9.38 -15.42
N GLN A 86 5.76 -8.18 -15.99
CA GLN A 86 6.85 -7.19 -15.97
C GLN A 86 7.22 -6.74 -14.55
N ASN A 87 6.30 -6.91 -13.59
CA ASN A 87 6.45 -6.57 -12.18
C ASN A 87 6.57 -7.82 -11.30
N LYS A 88 7.11 -8.92 -11.84
CA LYS A 88 7.29 -10.22 -11.15
C LYS A 88 6.02 -10.84 -10.54
N ASN A 89 4.83 -10.45 -11.02
CA ASN A 89 3.57 -11.03 -10.59
C ASN A 89 3.09 -12.10 -11.60
N SER A 90 2.71 -13.27 -11.09
CA SER A 90 2.25 -14.41 -11.90
C SER A 90 0.77 -14.34 -12.30
N SER A 91 0.04 -13.36 -11.79
CA SER A 91 -1.41 -13.23 -11.98
C SER A 91 -1.78 -11.78 -12.27
N ALA A 92 -2.84 -11.58 -13.05
CA ALA A 92 -3.47 -10.26 -13.15
C ALA A 92 -4.00 -9.84 -11.77
N PHE A 93 -3.99 -8.55 -11.50
CA PHE A 93 -4.43 -8.00 -10.24
C PHE A 93 -5.01 -6.60 -10.43
N PHE A 94 -5.59 -6.04 -9.38
CA PHE A 94 -5.97 -4.64 -9.34
C PHE A 94 -5.31 -3.94 -8.16
N ILE A 95 -5.20 -2.62 -8.28
CA ILE A 95 -4.76 -1.71 -7.24
C ILE A 95 -5.96 -0.83 -6.89
N ASP A 96 -6.28 -0.71 -5.61
CA ASP A 96 -7.35 0.15 -5.11
C ASP A 96 -6.74 1.30 -4.29
N THR A 97 -6.57 2.47 -4.92
CA THR A 97 -5.99 3.65 -4.27
C THR A 97 -6.96 4.34 -3.30
N ARG A 98 -8.24 3.93 -3.30
CA ARG A 98 -9.23 4.37 -2.32
C ARG A 98 -8.99 3.72 -0.97
N VAL A 99 -8.43 2.50 -0.95
CA VAL A 99 -8.08 1.77 0.27
C VAL A 99 -6.61 1.99 0.58
N ARG A 100 -6.34 2.84 1.58
CA ARG A 100 -4.99 3.24 1.97
C ARG A 100 -4.71 2.94 3.44
N ALA A 101 -3.54 2.41 3.71
CA ALA A 101 -3.10 2.03 5.04
C ALA A 101 -1.93 2.91 5.50
N TYR A 102 -2.03 3.44 6.73
CA TYR A 102 -0.96 4.14 7.43
C TYR A 102 -0.38 3.17 8.48
N LEU A 103 0.75 2.56 8.14
CA LEU A 103 1.27 1.40 8.84
C LEU A 103 2.59 1.70 9.54
N PRO A 104 2.79 1.22 10.77
CA PRO A 104 4.12 1.19 11.35
C PRO A 104 4.98 0.18 10.60
N ILE A 105 6.23 0.52 10.31
CA ILE A 105 7.18 -0.44 9.76
C ILE A 105 7.62 -1.36 10.90
N HIS A 106 6.86 -2.43 11.09
CA HIS A 106 6.98 -3.38 12.19
C HIS A 106 6.53 -4.78 11.72
N LYS A 107 7.10 -5.85 12.29
CA LYS A 107 6.81 -7.24 11.91
C LYS A 107 5.34 -7.64 11.97
N GLY A 108 4.59 -7.00 12.87
CA GLY A 108 3.14 -7.19 12.97
C GLY A 108 2.38 -6.79 11.70
N TYR A 109 2.92 -5.89 10.87
CA TYR A 109 2.33 -5.50 9.58
C TYR A 109 3.19 -5.91 8.38
N PHE A 110 4.49 -6.07 8.56
CA PHE A 110 5.45 -6.47 7.52
C PHE A 110 6.19 -7.73 7.99
N PRO A 111 5.62 -8.93 7.80
CA PRO A 111 6.13 -10.14 8.43
C PRO A 111 7.57 -10.50 8.04
N ASP A 112 7.98 -10.12 6.83
CA ASP A 112 9.28 -10.46 6.26
C ASP A 112 10.29 -9.30 6.41
N LEU A 113 10.03 -8.35 7.30
CA LEU A 113 10.85 -7.14 7.52
C LEU A 113 12.32 -7.44 7.83
N ASP A 114 12.63 -8.56 8.48
CA ASP A 114 14.00 -8.93 8.84
C ASP A 114 14.70 -9.80 7.78
N THR A 115 14.00 -10.15 6.69
CA THR A 115 14.63 -10.84 5.57
C THR A 115 15.50 -9.86 4.77
N PRO A 116 16.52 -10.32 4.01
CA PRO A 116 17.42 -9.43 3.27
C PRO A 116 16.71 -8.43 2.35
N ASP A 117 15.55 -8.82 1.80
CA ASP A 117 14.76 -8.02 0.86
C ASP A 117 13.57 -7.33 1.55
N HIS A 118 13.44 -7.46 2.87
CA HIS A 118 12.36 -6.90 3.69
C HIS A 118 10.93 -7.28 3.23
N GLY A 119 10.79 -8.39 2.50
CA GLY A 119 9.51 -8.81 1.90
C GLY A 119 9.16 -8.13 0.57
N LEU A 120 10.14 -7.54 -0.12
CA LEU A 120 9.97 -6.96 -1.45
C LEU A 120 9.56 -8.03 -2.47
N ILE A 121 8.44 -7.79 -3.16
CA ILE A 121 7.97 -8.60 -4.29
C ILE A 121 8.59 -8.05 -5.58
N ALA A 122 8.44 -6.74 -5.79
CA ALA A 122 8.99 -6.01 -6.92
C ALA A 122 9.02 -4.51 -6.63
N SER A 123 9.94 -3.78 -7.24
CA SER A 123 9.77 -2.34 -7.44
C SER A 123 8.98 -2.14 -8.72
N ILE A 124 7.78 -1.56 -8.63
CA ILE A 124 6.87 -1.51 -9.77
C ILE A 124 7.36 -0.53 -10.83
N ASP A 125 6.95 -0.75 -12.08
CA ASP A 125 7.34 0.07 -13.22
C ASP A 125 7.01 1.57 -12.97
N PRO A 126 7.90 2.53 -13.32
CA PRO A 126 7.68 3.95 -13.03
C PRO A 126 6.40 4.53 -13.63
N GLY A 127 5.95 4.03 -14.78
CA GLY A 127 4.70 4.41 -15.42
C GLY A 127 3.47 3.89 -14.66
N LEU A 128 3.52 2.67 -14.12
CA LEU A 128 2.46 2.16 -13.24
C LEU A 128 2.43 2.93 -11.93
N PHE A 129 3.59 3.20 -11.33
CA PHE A 129 3.64 4.01 -10.11
C PHE A 129 3.12 5.43 -10.33
N ARG A 130 3.44 6.07 -11.46
CA ARG A 130 2.86 7.37 -11.83
C ARG A 130 1.33 7.28 -11.88
N ARG A 131 0.77 6.27 -12.54
CA ARG A 131 -0.68 6.05 -12.61
C ARG A 131 -1.31 5.83 -11.23
N VAL A 132 -0.63 5.10 -10.33
CA VAL A 132 -1.06 4.95 -8.93
C VAL A 132 -1.16 6.30 -8.23
N MET A 133 -0.16 7.16 -8.39
CA MET A 133 -0.16 8.49 -7.78
C MET A 133 -1.22 9.42 -8.40
N GLU A 134 -1.45 9.35 -9.71
CA GLU A 134 -2.49 10.10 -10.42
C GLU A 134 -3.89 9.70 -9.92
N GLU A 135 -4.18 8.40 -9.85
CA GLU A 135 -5.46 7.92 -9.33
C GLU A 135 -5.61 8.19 -7.83
N PHE A 136 -4.53 8.11 -7.06
CA PHE A 136 -4.54 8.52 -5.64
C PHE A 136 -4.91 10.00 -5.50
N ALA A 137 -4.30 10.90 -6.28
CA ALA A 137 -4.64 12.33 -6.27
C ALA A 137 -6.10 12.55 -6.70
N ARG A 138 -6.53 11.90 -7.79
CA ARG A 138 -7.89 12.00 -8.33
C ARG A 138 -8.95 11.55 -7.33
N VAL A 139 -8.72 10.48 -6.57
CA VAL A 139 -9.61 10.04 -5.48
C VAL A 139 -9.72 11.12 -4.41
N ASN A 140 -8.59 11.70 -3.98
CA ASN A 140 -8.58 12.79 -2.99
C ASN A 140 -9.27 14.06 -3.49
N GLU A 141 -9.37 14.28 -4.79
CA GLU A 141 -10.04 15.46 -5.35
C GLU A 141 -11.53 15.23 -5.60
N ARG A 142 -11.91 14.04 -6.09
CA ARG A 142 -13.20 13.82 -6.75
C ARG A 142 -14.06 12.72 -6.15
N ALA A 143 -13.51 11.90 -5.25
CA ALA A 143 -14.19 10.73 -4.69
C ALA A 143 -13.81 10.51 -3.22
N ARG A 144 -13.73 11.60 -2.44
CA ARG A 144 -13.27 11.57 -1.04
C ARG A 144 -14.12 10.66 -0.17
N GLU A 145 -15.42 10.59 -0.44
CA GLU A 145 -16.40 9.75 0.23
C GLU A 145 -16.15 8.25 0.05
N GLN A 146 -15.36 7.86 -0.96
CA GLN A 146 -15.01 6.46 -1.22
C GLN A 146 -13.70 6.04 -0.53
N ILE A 147 -13.01 6.97 0.12
CA ILE A 147 -11.72 6.70 0.76
C ILE A 147 -11.94 5.86 2.01
N VAL A 148 -11.29 4.70 2.03
CA VAL A 148 -11.16 3.86 3.22
C VAL A 148 -9.73 4.01 3.73
N THR A 149 -9.60 4.66 4.89
CA THR A 149 -8.29 4.82 5.55
C THR A 149 -8.19 3.85 6.72
N VAL A 150 -7.17 3.00 6.67
CA VAL A 150 -6.88 1.99 7.69
C VAL A 150 -5.48 2.16 8.27
N GLY A 151 -5.15 1.34 9.26
CA GLY A 151 -3.87 1.34 9.97
C GLY A 151 -3.91 2.20 11.23
N PRO A 152 -3.08 1.87 12.23
CA PRO A 152 -3.07 2.53 13.53
C PRO A 152 -2.46 3.93 13.49
N LEU A 153 -1.78 4.28 12.38
CA LEU A 153 -1.14 5.57 12.19
C LEU A 153 -1.97 6.52 11.31
N ARG A 154 -3.26 6.20 11.09
CA ARG A 154 -4.14 7.04 10.27
C ARG A 154 -4.29 8.45 10.89
N PRO A 155 -4.33 9.52 10.07
CA PRO A 155 -4.68 10.85 10.55
C PRO A 155 -6.05 10.85 11.24
N ARG A 156 -6.17 11.57 12.36
CA ARG A 156 -7.44 11.81 13.06
C ARG A 156 -8.09 13.10 12.58
#